data_AF-A0A455U2V9-F1
#
_entry.id   AF-A0A455U2V9-F1
#
_cell.length_a   1.000
_cell.length_b   1.000
_cell.length_c   1.000
_cell.angle_alpha   90.00
_cell.angle_beta   90.00
_cell.angle_gamma   90.00
#
_symmetry.space_group_name_H-M   'P 1'
#
loop_
_entity.id
_entity.type
_entity.pdbx_description
1 polymer ?
#
loop_
_entity_poly.entity_id
_entity_poly.type
_entity_poly.pdbx_seq_one_letter_code
_entity_poly.pdbx_strand_id
1 'polypeptide(L)'
;MPNYGLQLQTAAISGAQPEGKLVIDYRPREVRFADDHRVTLQEPIYSIAEPAYGELPDALQTSPRLAPPMIGLGLLEAIPEADLIAAADPDDADGDGISGRANQVWDMRSGTTVVGRFGWKAGEPSVEQQGLHAFAGDMGLTSSLVPHTDCMASQGCDDFPNGGTPEVSDDVADFVTFYASSLAVPMRRNMSDPGVKRGAERFNALGCASCHTPRQHTAEDAPARPWRGRKYGPIVTCCSTIWARRWLIIVASSRPMAANGALRRCGDWPGANGESPSGLSSRRSSPHPGRGDSLARW
;
A
#
# COMPACT_ATOMS: atom_id res chain seq x y z
N MET A 1 6.58 -20.36 4.33
CA MET A 1 6.44 -21.06 5.63
C MET A 1 6.26 -22.54 5.33
N PRO A 2 6.87 -23.48 6.09
CA PRO A 2 6.63 -24.91 5.86
C PRO A 2 5.12 -25.19 5.85
N ASN A 3 4.61 -25.84 4.80
CA ASN A 3 3.20 -26.23 4.59
C ASN A 3 2.16 -25.12 4.29
N TYR A 4 2.55 -23.83 4.22
CA TYR A 4 1.61 -22.68 4.16
C TYR A 4 2.00 -21.60 3.12
N GLY A 5 2.82 -21.93 2.12
CA GLY A 5 3.15 -20.98 1.06
C GLY A 5 3.89 -19.71 1.54
N LEU A 6 3.73 -18.63 0.76
CA LEU A 6 4.23 -17.29 1.07
C LEU A 6 3.17 -16.40 1.71
N GLN A 7 1.89 -16.71 1.51
CA GLN A 7 0.73 -15.98 2.04
C GLN A 7 -0.33 -16.93 2.60
N LEU A 8 -0.88 -16.56 3.77
CA LEU A 8 -1.94 -17.33 4.43
C LEU A 8 -3.27 -17.25 3.64
N GLN A 9 -3.78 -18.40 3.20
CA GLN A 9 -5.07 -18.53 2.52
C GLN A 9 -6.20 -18.75 3.52
N THR A 10 -6.89 -17.67 3.87
CA THR A 10 -7.99 -17.68 4.85
C THR A 10 -9.34 -18.16 4.31
N ALA A 11 -9.39 -18.49 3.02
CA ALA A 11 -10.54 -19.05 2.33
C ALA A 11 -10.10 -20.24 1.46
N ALA A 12 -11.03 -21.13 1.13
CA ALA A 12 -10.78 -22.29 0.28
C ALA A 12 -11.99 -22.60 -0.60
N ILE A 13 -11.74 -23.32 -1.69
CA ILE A 13 -12.78 -23.87 -2.56
C ILE A 13 -13.53 -25.01 -1.86
N SER A 14 -14.68 -25.40 -2.41
CA SER A 14 -15.45 -26.52 -1.89
C SER A 14 -14.63 -27.81 -1.87
N GLY A 15 -14.56 -28.47 -0.71
CA GLY A 15 -13.80 -29.70 -0.49
C GLY A 15 -12.37 -29.49 -0.01
N ALA A 16 -11.84 -28.27 -0.09
CA ALA A 16 -10.55 -27.89 0.50
C ALA A 16 -10.75 -27.24 1.89
N GLN A 17 -9.69 -27.24 2.70
CA GLN A 17 -9.66 -26.54 3.98
C GLN A 17 -8.92 -25.20 3.83
N PRO A 18 -9.43 -24.10 4.40
CA PRO A 18 -8.63 -22.89 4.56
C PRO A 18 -7.37 -23.21 5.37
N GLU A 19 -6.27 -22.52 5.09
CA GLU A 19 -5.00 -22.76 5.81
C GLU A 19 -5.10 -22.39 7.29
N GLY A 20 -5.90 -21.38 7.59
CA GLY A 20 -6.23 -20.98 8.95
C GLY A 20 -7.13 -19.77 8.96
N LYS A 21 -7.52 -19.35 10.16
CA LYS A 21 -8.43 -18.23 10.39
C LYS A 21 -7.67 -17.03 10.92
N LEU A 22 -7.66 -15.93 10.16
CA LEU A 22 -7.17 -14.65 10.67
C LEU A 22 -8.12 -14.12 11.75
N VAL A 23 -7.58 -13.88 12.93
CA VAL A 23 -8.28 -13.24 14.05
C VAL A 23 -7.66 -11.88 14.29
N ILE A 24 -8.52 -10.87 14.40
CA ILE A 24 -8.12 -9.48 14.66
C ILE A 24 -8.84 -9.03 15.92
N ASP A 25 -8.09 -8.94 17.01
CA ASP A 25 -8.53 -8.31 18.24
C ASP A 25 -8.08 -6.85 18.27
N TYR A 26 -8.70 -6.04 19.12
CA TYR A 26 -8.31 -4.65 19.29
C TYR A 26 -8.07 -4.32 20.74
N ARG A 27 -6.95 -3.63 20.99
CA ARG A 27 -6.61 -3.08 22.30
C ARG A 27 -6.73 -1.55 22.27
N PRO A 28 -7.44 -0.94 23.23
CA PRO A 28 -7.45 0.51 23.37
C PRO A 28 -6.05 1.04 23.69
N ARG A 29 -5.62 2.08 22.97
CA ARG A 29 -4.36 2.79 23.22
C ARG A 29 -4.63 4.28 23.35
N GLU A 30 -4.46 4.82 24.55
CA GLU A 30 -4.54 6.27 24.75
C GLU A 30 -3.33 6.98 24.15
N VAL A 31 -3.58 8.04 23.40
CA VAL A 31 -2.56 8.94 22.87
C VAL A 31 -2.87 10.34 23.36
N ARG A 32 -1.85 11.00 23.89
CA ARG A 32 -1.88 12.38 24.36
C ARG A 32 -1.09 13.25 23.39
N PHE A 33 -1.72 14.29 22.87
CA PHE A 33 -1.09 15.29 22.01
C PHE A 33 -0.33 16.34 22.83
N ALA A 34 0.45 17.18 22.13
CA ALA A 34 1.27 18.21 22.77
C ALA A 34 0.43 19.30 23.49
N ASP A 35 -0.82 19.49 23.07
CA ASP A 35 -1.80 20.40 23.66
C ASP A 35 -2.62 19.76 24.79
N ASP A 36 -2.21 18.60 25.29
CA ASP A 36 -2.90 17.79 26.31
C ASP A 36 -4.18 17.09 25.84
N HIS A 37 -4.59 17.25 24.58
CA HIS A 37 -5.74 16.53 24.04
C HIS A 37 -5.50 15.02 24.05
N ARG A 38 -6.54 14.24 24.37
CA ARG A 38 -6.47 12.78 24.47
C ARG A 38 -7.42 12.12 23.49
N VAL A 39 -6.92 11.11 22.79
CA VAL A 39 -7.72 10.24 21.93
C VAL A 39 -7.44 8.78 22.26
N THR A 40 -8.44 7.93 22.08
CA THR A 40 -8.28 6.48 22.20
C THR A 40 -8.20 5.89 20.80
N LEU A 41 -7.06 5.28 20.48
CA LEU A 41 -6.87 4.52 19.25
C LEU A 41 -7.21 3.05 19.47
N GLN A 42 -7.57 2.36 18.40
CA GLN A 42 -7.70 0.90 18.38
C GLN A 42 -6.41 0.31 17.80
N GLU A 43 -5.63 -0.38 18.63
CA GLU A 43 -4.43 -1.09 18.21
C GLU A 43 -4.81 -2.52 17.83
N PRO A 44 -4.68 -2.93 16.55
CA PRO A 44 -5.02 -4.28 16.13
C PRO A 44 -3.96 -5.28 16.62
N ILE A 45 -4.42 -6.42 17.13
CA ILE A 45 -3.62 -7.58 17.54
C ILE A 45 -4.02 -8.73 16.62
N TYR A 46 -3.06 -9.22 15.84
CA TYR A 46 -3.30 -10.26 14.85
C TYR A 46 -2.87 -11.62 15.38
N SER A 47 -3.70 -12.63 15.17
CA SER A 47 -3.36 -14.02 15.41
C SER A 47 -3.96 -14.92 14.33
N ILE A 48 -3.43 -16.13 14.21
CA ILE A 48 -3.94 -17.16 13.29
C ILE A 48 -4.49 -18.30 14.15
N ALA A 49 -5.79 -18.52 14.07
CA ALA A 49 -6.47 -19.63 14.72
C ALA A 49 -6.63 -20.80 13.75
N GLU A 50 -6.84 -22.00 14.29
CA GLU A 50 -7.21 -23.20 13.52
C GLU A 50 -6.25 -23.50 12.35
N PRO A 51 -4.93 -23.60 12.57
CA PRO A 51 -3.99 -23.92 11.50
C PRO A 51 -4.25 -25.35 10.98
N ALA A 52 -4.59 -25.48 9.70
CA ALA A 52 -5.06 -26.74 9.11
C ALA A 52 -3.96 -27.69 8.62
N TYR A 53 -2.74 -27.20 8.39
CA TYR A 53 -1.63 -27.92 7.74
C TYR A 53 -0.37 -28.04 8.61
N GLY A 54 -0.54 -28.04 9.93
CA GLY A 54 0.52 -28.24 10.92
C GLY A 54 0.63 -27.09 11.92
N GLU A 55 1.49 -27.25 12.92
CA GLU A 55 1.71 -26.21 13.91
C GLU A 55 2.46 -25.00 13.31
N LEU A 56 2.04 -23.79 13.70
CA LEU A 56 2.73 -22.57 13.34
C LEU A 56 4.02 -22.44 14.17
N PRO A 57 5.16 -22.03 13.60
CA PRO A 57 6.38 -21.82 14.37
C PRO A 57 6.22 -20.73 15.44
N ASP A 58 6.82 -20.93 16.62
CA ASP A 58 6.81 -19.93 17.71
C ASP A 58 7.39 -18.57 17.30
N ALA A 59 8.35 -18.58 16.37
CA ALA A 59 9.00 -17.38 15.84
C ALA A 59 8.32 -16.82 14.58
N LEU A 60 7.05 -17.18 14.32
CA LEU A 60 6.30 -16.69 13.17
C LEU A 60 6.22 -15.17 13.17
N GLN A 61 6.64 -14.55 12.07
CA GLN A 61 6.46 -13.13 11.84
C GLN A 61 5.25 -12.90 10.94
N THR A 62 4.36 -12.00 11.36
CA THR A 62 3.15 -11.65 10.61
C THR A 62 3.27 -10.26 10.00
N SER A 63 2.85 -10.11 8.74
CA SER A 63 2.76 -8.81 8.06
C SER A 63 1.37 -8.64 7.46
N PRO A 64 0.38 -8.19 8.25
CA PRO A 64 -0.96 -7.89 7.75
C PRO A 64 -0.91 -6.75 6.73
N ARG A 65 -1.64 -6.90 5.62
CA ARG A 65 -1.66 -5.92 4.51
C ARG A 65 -3.10 -5.70 4.06
N LEU A 66 -3.41 -4.46 3.73
CA LEU A 66 -4.65 -4.10 3.03
C LEU A 66 -4.37 -4.05 1.53
N ALA A 67 -5.31 -4.52 0.70
CA ALA A 67 -5.15 -4.42 -0.75
C ALA A 67 -5.03 -2.94 -1.18
N PRO A 68 -3.99 -2.55 -1.93
CA PRO A 68 -3.89 -1.22 -2.50
C PRO A 68 -4.94 -1.02 -3.62
N PRO A 69 -5.37 0.22 -3.89
CA PRO A 69 -6.24 0.55 -5.01
C PRO A 69 -5.53 0.36 -6.35
N MET A 70 -6.32 -0.01 -7.35
CA MET A 70 -5.83 -0.33 -8.71
C MET A 70 -5.75 0.90 -9.65
N ILE A 71 -6.10 2.09 -9.18
CA ILE A 71 -6.18 3.29 -10.03
C ILE A 71 -4.79 3.88 -10.31
N GLY A 72 -4.54 4.19 -11.58
CA GLY A 72 -3.34 4.89 -12.04
C GLY A 72 -2.06 4.05 -12.02
N LEU A 73 -2.14 2.73 -11.92
CA LEU A 73 -0.96 1.85 -11.91
C LEU A 73 -0.08 2.03 -13.16
N GLY A 74 -0.66 2.21 -14.34
CA GLY A 74 0.12 2.47 -15.55
C GLY A 74 0.92 3.79 -15.52
N LEU A 75 0.46 4.80 -14.79
CA LEU A 75 1.21 6.05 -14.58
C LEU A 75 2.42 5.82 -13.64
N LEU A 76 2.27 4.94 -12.65
CA LEU A 76 3.32 4.56 -11.71
C LEU A 76 4.40 3.72 -12.38
N GLU A 77 3.98 2.74 -13.17
CA GLU A 77 4.85 1.90 -13.97
C GLU A 77 5.73 2.75 -14.90
N ALA A 78 5.12 3.79 -15.49
CA ALA A 78 5.76 4.68 -16.44
C ALA A 78 6.71 5.72 -15.82
N ILE A 79 6.90 5.76 -14.49
CA ILE A 79 7.92 6.64 -13.87
C ILE A 79 9.32 6.16 -14.27
N PRO A 80 10.24 7.01 -14.74
CA PRO A 80 11.60 6.59 -15.05
C PRO A 80 12.27 5.92 -13.84
N GLU A 81 12.96 4.81 -14.06
CA GLU A 81 13.71 4.13 -12.99
C GLU A 81 14.79 5.05 -12.38
N ALA A 82 15.46 5.83 -13.22
CA ALA A 82 16.46 6.81 -12.79
C ALA A 82 15.90 7.83 -11.78
N ASP A 83 14.64 8.24 -11.93
CA ASP A 83 13.99 9.18 -11.01
C ASP A 83 13.75 8.52 -9.64
N LEU A 84 13.39 7.23 -9.61
CA LEU A 84 13.21 6.47 -8.38
C LEU A 84 14.54 6.24 -7.64
N ILE A 85 15.60 5.95 -8.40
CA ILE A 85 16.96 5.79 -7.84
C ILE A 85 17.48 7.13 -7.32
N ALA A 86 17.32 8.22 -8.07
CA ALA A 86 17.75 9.56 -7.66
C ALA A 86 16.97 10.08 -6.44
N ALA A 87 15.74 9.61 -6.23
CA ALA A 87 14.95 9.97 -5.06
C ALA A 87 15.38 9.24 -3.77
N ALA A 88 16.14 8.14 -3.88
CA ALA A 88 16.60 7.37 -2.73
C ALA A 88 17.58 8.20 -1.88
N ASP A 89 17.35 8.19 -0.57
CA ASP A 89 18.23 8.80 0.42
C ASP A 89 18.45 7.81 1.57
N PRO A 90 19.33 6.82 1.41
CA PRO A 90 19.52 5.75 2.40
C PRO A 90 20.06 6.24 3.74
N ASP A 91 20.79 7.34 3.74
CA ASP A 91 21.63 7.80 4.86
C ASP A 91 21.21 9.20 5.35
N ASP A 92 20.05 9.71 4.90
CA ASP A 92 19.51 11.03 5.27
C ASP A 92 20.55 12.14 5.00
N ALA A 93 21.10 12.14 3.78
CA ALA A 93 22.21 13.01 3.40
C ALA A 93 21.82 14.49 3.35
N ASP A 94 20.53 14.78 3.15
CA ASP A 94 19.99 16.15 3.20
C ASP A 94 19.55 16.59 4.61
N GLY A 95 19.52 15.66 5.58
CA GLY A 95 19.24 15.93 6.98
C GLY A 95 17.79 16.33 7.26
N ASP A 96 16.86 15.97 6.38
CA ASP A 96 15.43 16.23 6.54
C ASP A 96 14.73 15.21 7.49
N GLY A 97 15.48 14.18 7.94
CA GLY A 97 14.99 13.15 8.85
C GLY A 97 14.28 11.99 8.15
N ILE A 98 14.41 11.88 6.82
CA ILE A 98 13.72 10.91 5.98
C ILE A 98 14.74 10.06 5.24
N SER A 99 14.66 8.74 5.42
CA SER A 99 15.55 7.79 4.74
C SER A 99 14.84 6.64 4.04
N GLY A 100 15.29 6.33 2.81
CA GLY A 100 14.66 5.36 1.92
C GLY A 100 15.59 4.81 0.84
N ARG A 101 15.44 3.52 0.50
CA ARG A 101 16.27 2.74 -0.43
C ARG A 101 15.48 2.08 -1.56
N ALA A 102 15.70 2.47 -2.83
CA ALA A 102 15.12 1.78 -3.99
C ALA A 102 15.20 0.24 -3.84
N ASN A 103 14.05 -0.44 -3.80
CA ASN A 103 14.06 -1.90 -3.72
C ASN A 103 14.45 -2.50 -5.07
N GLN A 104 15.21 -3.57 -5.04
CA GLN A 104 15.69 -4.29 -6.22
C GLN A 104 15.03 -5.67 -6.23
N VAL A 105 14.36 -6.01 -7.34
CA VAL A 105 13.54 -7.22 -7.47
C VAL A 105 13.83 -7.95 -8.76
N TRP A 106 13.57 -9.25 -8.78
CA TRP A 106 13.72 -10.06 -9.97
C TRP A 106 12.56 -9.82 -10.94
N ASP A 107 12.89 -9.44 -12.18
CA ASP A 107 11.94 -9.38 -13.29
C ASP A 107 12.02 -10.69 -14.09
N MET A 108 10.92 -11.44 -14.06
CA MET A 108 10.80 -12.73 -14.73
C MET A 108 10.84 -12.60 -16.25
N ARG A 109 10.41 -11.47 -16.82
CA ARG A 109 10.40 -11.26 -18.28
C ARG A 109 11.81 -11.04 -18.81
N SER A 110 12.58 -10.15 -18.19
CA SER A 110 13.96 -9.89 -18.61
C SER A 110 14.98 -10.89 -18.06
N GLY A 111 14.66 -11.60 -16.97
CA GLY A 111 15.61 -12.44 -16.27
C GLY A 111 16.73 -11.63 -15.60
N THR A 112 16.41 -10.42 -15.14
CA THR A 112 17.38 -9.52 -14.51
C THR A 112 16.80 -8.87 -13.25
N THR A 113 17.65 -8.23 -12.45
CA THR A 113 17.23 -7.45 -11.29
C THR A 113 16.98 -6.00 -11.69
N VAL A 114 15.81 -5.46 -11.34
CA VAL A 114 15.36 -4.10 -11.66
C VAL A 114 14.72 -3.45 -10.43
N VAL A 115 14.37 -2.15 -10.52
CA VAL A 115 13.68 -1.47 -9.42
C VAL A 115 12.25 -1.99 -9.26
N GLY A 116 11.93 -2.39 -8.03
CA GLY A 116 10.57 -2.76 -7.64
C GLY A 116 9.66 -1.55 -7.48
N ARG A 117 8.38 -1.72 -7.81
CA ARG A 117 7.40 -0.62 -7.93
C ARG A 117 6.08 -0.90 -7.22
N PHE A 118 5.61 -2.15 -7.26
CA PHE A 118 4.27 -2.51 -6.80
C PHE A 118 4.28 -3.36 -5.52
N GLY A 119 3.15 -3.32 -4.81
CA GLY A 119 2.99 -3.90 -3.49
C GLY A 119 3.59 -3.03 -2.36
N TRP A 120 3.26 -3.37 -1.12
CA TRP A 120 3.67 -2.60 0.08
C TRP A 120 5.18 -2.53 0.33
N LYS A 121 5.93 -3.46 -0.25
CA LYS A 121 7.39 -3.53 -0.15
C LYS A 121 8.08 -3.24 -1.49
N ALA A 122 7.34 -2.74 -2.48
CA ALA A 122 7.85 -2.60 -3.84
C ALA A 122 8.46 -3.93 -4.34
N GLY A 123 7.72 -5.02 -4.17
CA GLY A 123 8.18 -6.39 -4.43
C GLY A 123 8.09 -6.82 -5.90
N GLU A 124 7.31 -6.08 -6.69
CA GLU A 124 7.07 -6.41 -8.11
C GLU A 124 7.49 -5.28 -9.03
N PRO A 125 8.11 -5.58 -10.18
CA PRO A 125 8.66 -4.59 -11.10
C PRO A 125 7.61 -4.00 -12.04
N SER A 126 6.54 -4.73 -12.35
CA SER A 126 5.54 -4.38 -13.36
C SER A 126 4.11 -4.69 -12.89
N VAL A 127 3.12 -4.06 -13.52
CA VAL A 127 1.71 -4.37 -13.31
C VAL A 127 1.40 -5.80 -13.76
N GLU A 128 2.04 -6.24 -14.86
CA GLU A 128 1.94 -7.60 -15.36
C GLU A 128 2.39 -8.63 -14.31
N GLN A 129 3.64 -8.54 -13.84
CA GLN A 129 4.18 -9.52 -12.89
C GLN A 129 3.39 -9.49 -11.57
N GLN A 130 3.00 -8.30 -11.09
CA GLN A 130 2.14 -8.18 -9.91
C GLN A 130 0.78 -8.86 -10.09
N GLY A 131 0.17 -8.74 -11.28
CA GLY A 131 -1.11 -9.38 -11.60
C GLY A 131 -0.98 -10.90 -11.71
N LEU A 132 0.09 -11.38 -12.37
CA LEU A 132 0.31 -12.82 -12.56
C LEU A 132 0.74 -13.53 -11.26
N HIS A 133 1.49 -12.86 -10.38
CA HIS A 133 1.72 -13.35 -9.02
C HIS A 133 0.43 -13.36 -8.19
N ALA A 134 -0.47 -12.38 -8.35
CA ALA A 134 -1.77 -12.41 -7.68
C ALA A 134 -2.66 -13.56 -8.18
N PHE A 135 -2.61 -13.90 -9.48
CA PHE A 135 -3.30 -15.11 -9.97
C PHE A 135 -2.80 -16.35 -9.24
N ALA A 136 -1.49 -16.56 -9.14
CA ALA A 136 -0.93 -17.74 -8.51
C ALA A 136 -1.09 -17.76 -6.98
N GLY A 137 -0.76 -16.65 -6.32
CA GLY A 137 -0.66 -16.53 -4.87
C GLY A 137 -1.96 -16.16 -4.17
N ASP A 138 -2.90 -15.48 -4.83
CA ASP A 138 -4.18 -15.10 -4.22
C ASP A 138 -5.36 -15.93 -4.75
N MET A 139 -5.32 -16.32 -6.03
CA MET A 139 -6.43 -17.02 -6.69
C MET A 139 -6.14 -18.50 -6.98
N GLY A 140 -4.89 -18.96 -6.85
CA GLY A 140 -4.50 -20.33 -7.16
C GLY A 140 -4.52 -20.68 -8.64
N LEU A 141 -4.32 -19.71 -9.54
CA LEU A 141 -4.35 -19.89 -10.99
C LEU A 141 -2.96 -19.76 -11.61
N THR A 142 -2.60 -20.71 -12.48
CA THR A 142 -1.31 -20.68 -13.20
C THR A 142 -1.35 -19.81 -14.46
N SER A 143 -0.21 -19.26 -14.85
CA SER A 143 -0.01 -18.47 -16.09
C SER A 143 1.31 -18.84 -16.76
N SER A 144 1.53 -18.39 -17.99
CA SER A 144 2.80 -18.64 -18.71
C SER A 144 4.04 -18.07 -18.01
N LEU A 145 3.92 -16.91 -17.33
CA LEU A 145 5.02 -16.29 -16.59
C LEU A 145 5.19 -16.91 -15.20
N VAL A 146 4.08 -17.33 -14.57
CA VAL A 146 4.04 -17.89 -13.22
C VAL A 146 3.35 -19.26 -13.26
N PRO A 147 4.11 -20.33 -13.56
CA PRO A 147 3.53 -21.66 -13.85
C PRO A 147 3.21 -22.48 -12.60
N HIS A 148 3.44 -21.94 -11.40
CA HIS A 148 3.24 -22.63 -10.13
C HIS A 148 2.49 -21.72 -9.15
N THR A 149 1.69 -22.33 -8.27
CA THR A 149 0.99 -21.65 -7.18
C THR A 149 1.70 -21.88 -5.85
N ASP A 150 1.23 -21.23 -4.80
CA ASP A 150 1.74 -21.39 -3.43
C ASP A 150 1.31 -22.70 -2.76
N CYS A 151 0.61 -23.59 -3.48
CA CYS A 151 0.14 -24.85 -2.93
C CYS A 151 1.29 -25.81 -2.58
N MET A 152 1.25 -26.30 -1.35
CA MET A 152 2.18 -27.29 -0.82
C MET A 152 1.62 -28.72 -0.97
N ALA A 153 2.51 -29.71 -1.03
CA ALA A 153 2.12 -31.11 -1.14
C ALA A 153 1.16 -31.58 -0.02
N SER A 154 1.28 -31.02 1.19
CA SER A 154 0.38 -31.30 2.32
C SER A 154 -1.07 -30.86 2.10
N GLN A 155 -1.31 -29.98 1.12
CA GLN A 155 -2.63 -29.43 0.82
C GLN A 155 -3.38 -30.22 -0.25
N GLY A 156 -2.68 -31.11 -0.98
CA GLY A 156 -3.30 -32.01 -1.96
C GLY A 156 -4.01 -31.29 -3.11
N CYS A 157 -3.52 -30.13 -3.55
CA CYS A 157 -4.23 -29.34 -4.57
C CYS A 157 -4.37 -30.06 -5.91
N ASP A 158 -3.45 -30.99 -6.23
CA ASP A 158 -3.50 -31.80 -7.46
C ASP A 158 -4.72 -32.73 -7.51
N ASP A 159 -5.38 -33.00 -6.37
CA ASP A 159 -6.59 -33.81 -6.31
C ASP A 159 -7.85 -33.04 -6.76
N PHE A 160 -7.76 -31.72 -6.91
CA PHE A 160 -8.86 -30.86 -7.33
C PHE A 160 -8.88 -30.66 -8.85
N PRO A 161 -10.07 -30.45 -9.45
CA PRO A 161 -10.16 -30.05 -10.85
C PRO A 161 -9.41 -28.73 -11.11
N ASN A 162 -8.66 -28.66 -12.20
CA ASN A 162 -7.96 -27.45 -12.66
C ASN A 162 -8.41 -27.02 -14.07
N GLY A 163 -8.07 -25.78 -14.42
CA GLY A 163 -8.42 -25.15 -15.69
C GLY A 163 -7.49 -25.48 -16.87
N GLY A 164 -6.51 -26.39 -16.72
CA GLY A 164 -5.52 -26.72 -17.74
C GLY A 164 -4.10 -26.26 -17.39
N THR A 165 -3.25 -26.10 -18.41
CA THR A 165 -1.82 -25.75 -18.23
C THR A 165 -1.33 -24.83 -19.36
N PRO A 166 -1.13 -23.52 -19.11
CA PRO A 166 -1.57 -22.79 -17.91
C PRO A 166 -3.11 -22.64 -17.87
N GLU A 167 -3.65 -22.30 -16.70
CA GLU A 167 -5.08 -22.04 -16.53
C GLU A 167 -5.49 -20.66 -17.06
N VAL A 168 -4.59 -19.67 -16.94
CA VAL A 168 -4.76 -18.33 -17.50
C VAL A 168 -4.01 -18.27 -18.83
N SER A 169 -4.74 -18.08 -19.93
CA SER A 169 -4.15 -17.86 -21.25
C SER A 169 -3.48 -16.49 -21.36
N ASP A 170 -2.51 -16.37 -22.27
CA ASP A 170 -1.82 -15.11 -22.53
C ASP A 170 -2.79 -13.98 -22.93
N ASP A 171 -3.83 -14.28 -23.72
CA ASP A 171 -4.86 -13.29 -24.08
C ASP A 171 -5.59 -12.72 -22.85
N VAL A 172 -5.89 -13.56 -21.85
CA VAL A 172 -6.54 -13.13 -20.61
C VAL A 172 -5.56 -12.35 -19.74
N ALA A 173 -4.33 -12.83 -19.62
CA ALA A 173 -3.26 -12.14 -18.89
C ALA A 173 -3.00 -10.74 -19.46
N ASP A 174 -2.91 -10.61 -20.78
CA ASP A 174 -2.71 -9.36 -21.49
C ASP A 174 -3.90 -8.42 -21.31
N PHE A 175 -5.13 -8.94 -21.40
CA PHE A 175 -6.34 -8.15 -21.19
C PHE A 175 -6.41 -7.58 -19.76
N VAL A 176 -6.14 -8.41 -18.75
CA VAL A 176 -6.18 -8.00 -17.34
C VAL A 176 -5.08 -6.99 -17.04
N THR A 177 -3.86 -7.22 -17.54
CA THR A 177 -2.74 -6.28 -17.43
C THR A 177 -3.08 -4.95 -18.10
N PHE A 178 -3.61 -4.99 -19.33
CA PHE A 178 -4.03 -3.80 -20.04
C PHE A 178 -5.10 -3.02 -19.28
N TYR A 179 -6.13 -3.70 -18.76
CA TYR A 179 -7.18 -3.08 -17.97
C TYR A 179 -6.62 -2.41 -16.71
N ALA A 180 -5.83 -3.14 -15.91
CA ALA A 180 -5.22 -2.64 -14.68
C ALA A 180 -4.31 -1.42 -14.94
N SER A 181 -3.50 -1.49 -15.99
CA SER A 181 -2.64 -0.38 -16.40
C SER A 181 -3.40 0.78 -17.02
N SER A 182 -4.67 0.62 -17.40
CA SER A 182 -5.50 1.64 -18.06
C SER A 182 -6.42 2.43 -17.13
N LEU A 183 -6.57 2.01 -15.87
CA LEU A 183 -7.43 2.68 -14.90
C LEU A 183 -6.90 4.08 -14.57
N ALA A 184 -7.66 5.11 -14.94
CA ALA A 184 -7.26 6.49 -14.72
C ALA A 184 -7.36 6.93 -13.25
N VAL A 185 -6.56 7.93 -12.88
CA VAL A 185 -6.65 8.59 -11.57
C VAL A 185 -7.88 9.53 -11.58
N PRO A 186 -8.74 9.48 -10.55
CA PRO A 186 -9.87 10.39 -10.43
C PRO A 186 -9.43 11.86 -10.48
N MET A 187 -10.19 12.68 -11.21
CA MET A 187 -9.91 14.11 -11.31
C MET A 187 -10.01 14.79 -9.94
N ARG A 188 -9.04 15.66 -9.65
CA ARG A 188 -9.10 16.52 -8.46
C ARG A 188 -10.31 17.45 -8.55
N ARG A 189 -11.11 17.47 -7.48
CA ARG A 189 -12.32 18.30 -7.39
C ARG A 189 -12.03 19.62 -6.67
N ASN A 190 -12.83 20.65 -6.97
CA ASN A 190 -12.90 21.92 -6.21
C ASN A 190 -11.54 22.65 -6.06
N MET A 191 -10.69 22.67 -7.08
CA MET A 191 -9.34 23.25 -6.98
C MET A 191 -9.31 24.77 -6.73
N SER A 192 -10.40 25.48 -7.04
CA SER A 192 -10.55 26.90 -6.75
C SER A 192 -10.95 27.19 -5.30
N ASP A 193 -11.46 26.18 -4.59
CA ASP A 193 -11.95 26.31 -3.22
C ASP A 193 -10.82 26.76 -2.27
N PRO A 194 -11.03 27.84 -1.49
CA PRO A 194 -10.01 28.33 -0.57
C PRO A 194 -9.56 27.32 0.48
N GLY A 195 -10.45 26.43 0.94
CA GLY A 195 -10.13 25.35 1.87
C GLY A 195 -9.20 24.31 1.25
N VAL A 196 -9.43 23.92 0.00
CA VAL A 196 -8.55 23.00 -0.74
C VAL A 196 -7.15 23.59 -0.92
N LYS A 197 -7.05 24.89 -1.24
CA LYS A 197 -5.76 25.58 -1.37
C LYS A 197 -4.99 25.65 -0.05
N ARG A 198 -5.67 26.06 1.04
CA ARG A 198 -5.08 26.05 2.39
C ARG A 198 -4.62 24.66 2.81
N GLY A 199 -5.37 23.62 2.47
CA GLY A 199 -4.98 22.23 2.71
C GLY A 199 -3.67 21.86 2.00
N ALA A 200 -3.53 22.24 0.73
CA ALA A 200 -2.29 22.02 -0.02
C ALA A 200 -1.10 22.80 0.56
N GLU A 201 -1.29 24.05 0.98
CA GLU A 201 -0.24 24.84 1.64
C GLU A 201 0.22 24.18 2.94
N ARG A 202 -0.73 23.73 3.79
CA ARG A 202 -0.42 23.02 5.04
C ARG A 202 0.30 21.71 4.79
N PHE A 203 -0.09 20.94 3.78
CA PHE A 203 0.57 19.69 3.41
C PHE A 203 2.06 19.90 3.10
N ASN A 204 2.39 20.97 2.37
CA ASN A 204 3.78 21.31 2.09
C ASN A 204 4.51 21.80 3.36
N ALA A 205 3.87 22.68 4.15
CA ALA A 205 4.47 23.23 5.37
C ALA A 205 4.74 22.18 6.45
N LEU A 206 3.97 21.09 6.48
CA LEU A 206 4.17 19.96 7.39
C LEU A 206 5.24 18.96 6.90
N GLY A 207 5.86 19.19 5.74
CA GLY A 207 6.87 18.30 5.15
C GLY A 207 6.28 17.02 4.53
N CYS A 208 4.95 16.93 4.38
CA CYS A 208 4.33 15.73 3.80
C CYS A 208 4.78 15.49 2.35
N ALA A 209 5.05 16.58 1.61
CA ALA A 209 5.51 16.56 0.23
C ALA A 209 6.93 15.97 0.06
N SER A 210 7.73 15.87 1.12
CA SER A 210 9.07 15.26 1.06
C SER A 210 9.01 13.75 0.79
N CYS A 211 7.93 13.07 1.21
CA CYS A 211 7.67 11.66 0.86
C CYS A 211 6.60 11.49 -0.21
N HIS A 212 5.55 12.32 -0.17
CA HIS A 212 4.42 12.26 -1.10
C HIS A 212 4.59 13.31 -2.19
N THR A 213 5.52 13.02 -3.12
CA THR A 213 5.91 13.93 -4.19
C THR A 213 4.68 14.43 -4.98
N PRO A 214 4.35 15.73 -4.92
CA PRO A 214 3.09 16.23 -5.47
C PRO A 214 3.01 16.20 -7.00
N ARG A 215 4.11 15.95 -7.69
CA ARG A 215 4.17 15.87 -9.16
C ARG A 215 5.10 14.76 -9.54
N GLN A 216 4.62 13.90 -10.41
CA GLN A 216 5.40 12.85 -11.03
C GLN A 216 5.39 13.02 -12.54
N HIS A 217 6.46 12.54 -13.16
CA HIS A 217 6.66 12.56 -14.59
C HIS A 217 6.73 11.13 -15.08
N THR A 218 6.04 10.84 -16.17
CA THR A 218 6.24 9.57 -16.88
C THR A 218 7.33 9.74 -17.92
N ALA A 219 7.98 8.62 -18.25
CA ALA A 219 8.98 8.57 -19.30
C ALA A 219 8.38 8.97 -20.66
N GLU A 220 9.15 9.70 -21.46
CA GLU A 220 8.75 10.07 -22.83
C GLU A 220 8.61 8.82 -23.73
N ASP A 221 9.38 7.79 -23.42
CA ASP A 221 9.39 6.51 -24.13
C ASP A 221 8.51 5.42 -23.51
N ALA A 222 7.67 5.76 -22.51
CA ALA A 222 6.81 4.81 -21.78
C ALA A 222 6.02 3.87 -22.73
N PRO A 223 6.09 2.53 -22.55
CA PRO A 223 5.65 1.55 -23.54
C PRO A 223 4.19 1.76 -24.02
N ALA A 224 3.25 2.01 -23.11
CA ALA A 224 1.87 2.30 -23.45
C ALA A 224 1.66 3.79 -23.85
N ARG A 225 1.16 4.00 -25.09
CA ARG A 225 0.92 5.34 -25.68
C ARG A 225 0.14 6.33 -24.77
N PRO A 226 -0.88 5.93 -23.99
CA PRO A 226 -1.59 6.86 -23.11
C PRO A 226 -0.71 7.51 -22.02
N TRP A 227 0.45 6.92 -21.72
CA TRP A 227 1.29 7.29 -20.57
C TRP A 227 2.57 8.04 -20.94
N ARG A 228 2.90 8.25 -22.22
CA ARG A 228 4.14 8.94 -22.62
C ARG A 228 4.13 10.44 -22.26
N GLY A 229 5.20 10.94 -21.64
CA GLY A 229 5.44 12.37 -21.42
C GLY A 229 4.38 13.11 -20.59
N ARG A 230 3.67 12.39 -19.71
CA ARG A 230 2.59 12.94 -18.88
C ARG A 230 3.16 13.50 -17.59
N LYS A 231 2.68 14.70 -17.23
CA LYS A 231 2.77 15.23 -15.85
C LYS A 231 1.48 14.87 -15.15
N TYR A 232 1.55 14.24 -13.98
CA TYR A 232 0.38 13.95 -13.18
C TYR A 232 0.61 14.37 -11.71
N GLY A 233 -0.50 14.74 -11.05
CA GLY A 233 -0.50 15.03 -9.62
C GLY A 233 -0.34 13.74 -8.81
N PRO A 234 -0.21 13.82 -7.48
CA PRO A 234 0.01 12.62 -6.70
C PRO A 234 -1.24 11.73 -6.81
N ILE A 235 -1.04 10.42 -6.98
CA ILE A 235 -2.11 9.42 -6.89
C ILE A 235 -2.43 9.26 -5.40
N VAL A 236 -3.00 10.30 -4.80
CA VAL A 236 -3.38 10.29 -3.38
C VAL A 236 -4.70 9.55 -3.29
N THR A 237 -4.62 8.24 -3.29
CA THR A 237 -5.37 7.52 -2.27
C THR A 237 -4.52 7.61 -1.02
N CYS A 238 -5.13 7.98 0.10
CA CYS A 238 -4.47 8.42 1.34
C CYS A 238 -3.51 7.40 1.98
N CYS A 239 -3.19 6.27 1.32
CA CYS A 239 -2.34 5.23 1.87
C CYS A 239 -1.58 4.38 0.84
N SER A 240 -1.59 4.69 -0.46
CA SER A 240 -1.18 3.70 -1.45
C SER A 240 -0.46 4.32 -2.64
N THR A 241 0.72 3.76 -2.92
CA THR A 241 1.48 3.90 -4.16
C THR A 241 2.07 5.28 -4.47
N ILE A 242 3.14 5.58 -3.72
CA ILE A 242 4.52 5.97 -4.13
C ILE A 242 5.11 6.51 -2.83
N TRP A 243 5.82 5.65 -2.12
CA TRP A 243 6.44 6.02 -0.85
C TRP A 243 7.89 6.39 -1.13
N ALA A 244 8.10 7.57 -1.71
CA ALA A 244 9.39 7.90 -2.33
C ALA A 244 10.55 8.05 -1.36
N ARG A 245 10.34 8.18 -0.04
CA ARG A 245 11.49 8.39 0.87
C ARG A 245 11.49 7.72 2.23
N ARG A 246 10.40 7.17 2.79
CA ARG A 246 10.42 6.65 4.19
C ARG A 246 10.15 5.15 4.38
N TRP A 247 9.67 4.46 3.35
CA TRP A 247 9.22 3.06 3.46
C TRP A 247 9.76 2.16 2.36
N LEU A 248 10.85 2.62 1.74
CA LEU A 248 11.71 1.83 0.90
C LEU A 248 12.62 0.98 1.83
N ILE A 249 11.98 -0.07 2.36
CA ILE A 249 12.46 -1.23 3.12
C ILE A 249 13.32 -0.96 4.37
N ILE A 250 12.69 -1.10 5.54
CA ILE A 250 13.36 -1.59 6.75
C ILE A 250 13.56 -3.12 6.57
N VAL A 251 14.77 -3.55 6.19
CA VAL A 251 15.25 -4.87 6.61
C VAL A 251 15.81 -4.63 8.01
N ALA A 252 15.04 -4.97 9.04
CA ALA A 252 15.51 -4.86 10.41
C ALA A 252 16.66 -5.86 10.59
N SER A 253 17.90 -5.36 10.61
CA SER A 253 19.00 -6.11 11.22
C SER A 253 18.69 -6.19 12.71
N SER A 254 18.58 -7.42 13.22
CA SER A 254 18.35 -7.72 14.63
C SER A 254 19.56 -7.27 15.45
N ARG A 255 19.51 -6.03 15.96
CA ARG A 255 20.34 -5.60 17.10
C ARG A 255 19.46 -4.86 18.11
N PRO A 256 19.47 -5.26 19.39
CA PRO A 256 18.74 -4.53 20.43
C PRO A 256 19.44 -3.18 20.64
N MET A 257 18.81 -2.08 20.21
CA MET A 257 19.25 -0.75 20.60
C MET A 257 18.76 -0.47 22.02
N ALA A 258 19.72 -0.37 22.93
CA ALA A 258 19.52 0.15 24.26
C ALA A 258 18.87 1.54 24.20
N ALA A 259 17.82 1.73 25.01
CA ALA A 259 17.20 3.01 25.25
C ALA A 259 18.20 3.94 25.94
N ASN A 260 18.85 4.83 25.17
CA ASN A 260 19.43 6.10 25.63
C ASN A 260 19.96 6.87 24.41
N GLY A 261 19.05 7.53 23.69
CA GLY A 261 19.37 8.50 22.65
C GLY A 261 18.26 9.53 22.62
N ALA A 262 18.58 10.77 23.00
CA ALA A 262 17.62 11.85 23.14
C ALA A 262 16.89 12.14 21.81
N LEU A 263 15.60 11.80 21.74
CA LEU A 263 14.68 12.29 20.72
C LEU A 263 14.53 13.81 20.90
N ARG A 264 14.97 14.60 19.92
CA ARG A 264 14.63 16.02 19.83
C ARG A 264 13.11 16.15 19.71
N ARG A 265 12.52 16.95 20.59
CA ARG A 265 11.06 17.16 20.67
C ARG A 265 10.63 18.07 19.52
N CYS A 266 9.40 17.89 19.01
CA CYS A 266 8.76 18.77 18.00
C CYS A 266 8.50 20.22 18.47
N GLY A 267 9.24 20.74 19.46
CA GLY A 267 9.11 22.10 19.99
C GLY A 267 10.22 23.07 19.56
N ASP A 268 11.26 22.62 18.85
CA ASP A 268 12.44 23.44 18.52
C ASP A 268 12.32 24.18 17.17
N TRP A 269 11.11 24.49 16.71
CA TRP A 269 10.89 25.30 15.51
C TRP A 269 10.79 26.79 15.87
N PRO A 270 11.71 27.66 15.43
CA PRO A 270 11.59 29.10 15.66
C PRO A 270 10.55 29.67 14.67
N GLY A 271 9.38 30.10 15.16
CA GLY A 271 8.51 30.98 14.35
C GLY A 271 6.98 30.88 14.49
N ALA A 272 6.42 30.31 15.57
CA ALA A 272 4.96 30.28 15.74
C ALA A 272 4.49 31.16 16.92
N ASN A 273 4.72 32.48 16.82
CA ASN A 273 3.95 33.46 17.58
C ASN A 273 2.81 33.95 16.67
N GLY A 274 1.58 33.54 16.97
CA GLY A 274 0.39 33.98 16.25
C GLY A 274 -0.82 33.89 17.17
N GLU A 275 -1.28 35.06 17.61
CA GLU A 275 -2.39 35.31 18.52
C GLU A 275 -3.69 34.62 18.08
N SER A 276 -4.47 34.18 19.08
CA SER A 276 -5.81 33.62 18.92
C SER A 276 -6.85 34.75 18.99
N PRO A 277 -7.81 34.85 18.04
CA PRO A 277 -9.00 35.64 18.27
C PRO A 277 -10.04 34.77 18.98
N SER A 278 -10.30 35.16 20.22
CA SER A 278 -11.47 34.76 20.99
C SER A 278 -12.75 35.36 20.40
N GLY A 279 -13.85 34.60 20.51
CA GLY A 279 -15.20 35.14 20.43
C GLY A 279 -15.97 34.78 19.17
N LEU A 280 -16.80 33.75 19.26
CA LEU A 280 -18.17 33.80 18.74
C LEU A 280 -19.05 32.79 19.48
N SER A 281 -20.06 33.35 20.13
CA SER A 281 -20.98 32.72 21.07
C SER A 281 -21.89 31.68 20.42
N SER A 282 -22.21 30.68 21.24
CA SER A 282 -23.32 29.74 21.10
C SER A 282 -24.61 30.34 20.51
N ARG A 283 -25.13 29.72 19.46
CA ARG A 283 -26.58 29.67 19.22
C ARG A 283 -27.00 28.22 18.98
N ARG A 284 -27.80 27.71 19.92
CA ARG A 284 -28.63 26.52 19.76
C ARG A 284 -29.78 26.86 18.80
N SER A 285 -30.11 25.94 17.90
CA SER A 285 -31.44 25.83 17.32
C SER A 285 -31.81 24.35 17.19
N SER A 286 -32.92 24.02 17.85
CA SER A 286 -33.55 22.71 18.02
C SER A 286 -34.16 22.14 16.72
N PRO A 287 -34.62 20.87 16.72
CA PRO A 287 -34.86 20.07 15.51
C PRO A 287 -36.32 20.10 15.06
N HIS A 288 -36.57 19.82 13.77
CA HIS A 288 -37.90 19.43 13.29
C HIS A 288 -37.84 18.67 11.94
N PRO A 289 -38.91 17.94 11.54
CA PRO A 289 -38.95 16.48 11.60
C PRO A 289 -39.02 15.80 10.23
N GLY A 290 -39.01 14.47 10.24
CA GLY A 290 -38.79 13.60 9.08
C GLY A 290 -39.93 13.45 8.08
N ARG A 291 -39.58 12.72 7.03
CA ARG A 291 -40.32 11.91 6.02
C ARG A 291 -39.21 11.49 5.03
N GLY A 292 -39.05 10.28 4.52
CA GLY A 292 -39.78 9.02 4.52
C GLY A 292 -39.11 8.16 3.43
N ASP A 293 -39.12 6.85 3.64
CA ASP A 293 -38.55 5.75 2.85
C ASP A 293 -38.46 5.89 1.31
N SER A 294 -37.40 5.32 0.72
CA SER A 294 -37.56 4.23 -0.27
C SER A 294 -36.23 3.55 -0.64
N LEU A 295 -36.25 2.21 -0.51
CA LEU A 295 -35.33 1.22 -1.06
C LEU A 295 -35.37 1.16 -2.60
N ALA A 296 -34.22 0.89 -3.24
CA ALA A 296 -34.01 -0.02 -4.40
C ALA A 296 -32.54 0.15 -4.87
N ARG A 297 -31.68 -0.87 -4.79
CA ARG A 297 -31.37 -1.86 -5.85
C ARG A 297 -31.08 -1.20 -7.21
N TRP A 298 -29.81 -1.15 -7.62
CA TRP A 298 -29.13 -2.12 -8.50
C TRP A 298 -27.63 -2.14 -8.14
#